data_AF-A0A532V8X1-F1
#
_entry.id   AF-A0A532V8X1-F1
#
_cell.length_a   1.000
_cell.length_b   1.000
_cell.length_c   1.000
_cell.angle_alpha   90.00
_cell.angle_beta   90.00
_cell.angle_gamma   90.00
#
_symmetry.space_group_name_H-M   'P 1'
#
loop_
_entity.id
_entity.type
_entity.pdbx_description
1 polymer ?
#
loop_
_entity_poly.entity_id
_entity_poly.type
_entity_poly.pdbx_seq_one_letter_code
_entity_poly.pdbx_strand_id
1 'polypeptide(L)'
;MHKIVDLKDEESLLAHNRELAEKIHEQLAERGICSIDVMGAIGSGKTTILEKLVERLKNQYRIAVLAGDLTTTIDADRIGAHGVQTFQINTGKECHLDAHLISHAI
;
A
#
# COMPACT_ATOMS: atom_id res chain seq x y z
N MET A 1 -18.63 11.18 -25.77
CA MET A 1 -19.32 11.63 -24.55
C MET A 1 -18.24 11.95 -23.51
N HIS A 2 -17.76 13.19 -23.47
CA HIS A 2 -16.76 13.59 -22.48
C HIS A 2 -17.48 13.82 -21.15
N LYS A 3 -17.24 12.95 -20.18
CA LYS A 3 -17.74 13.10 -18.82
C LYS A 3 -16.83 14.12 -18.15
N ILE A 4 -17.26 15.37 -18.09
CA ILE A 4 -16.60 16.40 -17.29
C ILE A 4 -16.94 16.04 -15.85
N VAL A 5 -15.95 15.55 -15.11
CA VAL A 5 -16.07 15.32 -13.66
C VAL A 5 -15.94 16.70 -13.01
N ASP A 6 -16.93 17.05 -12.20
CA ASP A 6 -16.98 18.35 -11.52
C ASP A 6 -15.92 18.34 -10.40
N LEU A 7 -15.08 19.37 -10.29
CA LEU A 7 -13.94 19.41 -9.34
C LEU A 7 -14.39 19.23 -7.87
N LYS A 8 -15.66 19.54 -7.57
CA LYS A 8 -16.27 19.34 -6.25
C LYS A 8 -16.40 17.86 -5.87
N ASP A 9 -16.61 16.98 -6.85
CA ASP A 9 -16.76 15.55 -6.61
C ASP A 9 -15.39 14.92 -6.29
N GLU A 10 -14.31 15.38 -6.93
CA GLU A 10 -12.95 14.92 -6.65
C GLU A 10 -12.48 15.33 -5.25
N GLU A 11 -12.73 16.56 -4.82
CA GLU A 11 -12.40 17.00 -3.45
C GLU A 11 -13.14 16.18 -2.40
N SER A 12 -14.41 15.85 -2.65
CA SER A 12 -15.19 15.01 -1.73
C SER A 12 -14.65 13.57 -1.65
N LEU A 13 -14.20 13.00 -2.77
CA LEU A 13 -13.59 11.66 -2.79
C LEU A 13 -12.25 11.65 -2.05
N LEU A 14 -11.40 12.66 -2.27
CA LEU A 14 -10.12 12.78 -1.57
C LEU A 14 -10.31 12.99 -0.06
N ALA A 15 -11.32 13.78 0.34
CA ALA A 15 -11.66 13.97 1.74
C ALA A 15 -12.09 12.65 2.40
N HIS A 16 -12.97 11.89 1.73
CA HIS A 16 -13.40 10.58 2.23
C HIS A 16 -12.23 9.60 2.36
N ASN A 17 -11.32 9.58 1.38
CA ASN A 17 -10.13 8.73 1.43
C ASN A 17 -9.21 9.13 2.60
N ARG A 18 -9.06 10.43 2.91
CA ARG A 18 -8.27 10.90 4.05
C ARG A 18 -8.89 10.47 5.38
N GLU A 19 -10.20 10.63 5.55
CA GLU A 19 -10.88 10.17 6.77
C GLU A 19 -10.71 8.67 7.00
N LEU A 20 -10.74 7.88 5.92
CA LEU A 20 -10.51 6.45 6.03
C LEU A 20 -9.04 6.12 6.33
N ALA A 21 -8.09 6.83 5.71
CA ALA A 21 -6.66 6.67 5.98
C ALA A 21 -6.31 6.99 7.44
N GLU A 22 -6.90 8.04 8.02
CA GLU A 22 -6.74 8.40 9.43
C GLU A 22 -7.24 7.27 10.35
N LYS A 23 -8.43 6.72 10.08
CA LYS A 23 -8.97 5.59 10.85
C LYS A 23 -8.07 4.36 10.78
N ILE A 24 -7.53 4.04 9.61
CA ILE A 24 -6.58 2.94 9.43
C ILE A 24 -5.31 3.19 10.24
N HIS A 25 -4.78 4.41 10.18
CA HIS A 25 -3.60 4.78 10.94
C HIS A 25 -3.82 4.62 12.44
N GLU A 26 -4.93 5.12 12.97
CA GLU A 26 -5.32 4.98 14.38
C GLU A 26 -5.43 3.50 14.78
N GLN A 27 -6.13 2.68 13.99
CA GLN A 27 -6.27 1.23 14.24
C GLN A 27 -4.93 0.49 14.29
N LEU A 28 -4.00 0.83 13.40
CA LEU A 28 -2.67 0.24 13.38
C LEU A 28 -1.83 0.74 14.57
N ALA A 29 -1.90 2.03 14.90
CA ALA A 29 -1.20 2.63 16.02
C ALA A 29 -1.67 2.05 17.37
N GLU A 30 -2.98 1.87 17.57
CA GLU A 30 -3.57 1.24 18.76
C GLU A 30 -3.08 -0.20 18.95
N ARG A 31 -2.80 -0.92 17.85
CA ARG A 31 -2.22 -2.27 17.85
C ARG A 31 -0.69 -2.27 17.97
N GLY A 32 -0.05 -1.11 18.09
CA GLY A 32 1.40 -0.96 18.15
C GLY A 32 2.11 -1.27 16.82
N ILE A 33 1.40 -1.17 15.71
CA ILE A 33 1.93 -1.44 14.37
C ILE A 33 2.40 -0.12 13.73
N CYS A 34 3.67 -0.07 13.35
CA CYS A 34 4.19 1.02 12.53
C CYS A 34 3.95 0.70 11.04
N SER A 35 3.11 1.50 10.38
CA SER A 35 2.86 1.43 8.94
C SER A 35 3.72 2.42 8.17
N ILE A 36 4.28 1.99 7.03
CA ILE A 36 5.08 2.85 6.14
C ILE A 36 4.53 2.71 4.71
N ASP A 37 4.14 3.83 4.11
CA ASP A 37 3.78 3.91 2.70
C ASP A 37 5.02 4.29 1.87
N VAL A 38 5.30 3.52 0.82
CA VAL A 38 6.46 3.70 -0.06
C VAL A 38 6.00 3.96 -1.48
N MET A 39 5.82 5.25 -1.78
CA MET A 39 5.49 5.74 -3.12
C MET A 39 6.73 6.02 -3.96
N GLY A 40 6.56 6.02 -5.29
CA GLY A 40 7.64 6.35 -6.22
C GLY A 40 7.31 5.98 -7.66
N ALA A 41 8.03 6.59 -8.59
CA ALA A 41 7.87 6.35 -10.02
C ALA A 41 8.14 4.89 -10.41
N ILE A 42 7.70 4.50 -11.61
CA ILE A 42 8.05 3.20 -12.20
C ILE A 42 9.59 3.12 -12.33
N GLY A 43 10.17 2.01 -11.88
CA GLY A 43 11.62 1.80 -11.94
C GLY A 43 12.44 2.59 -10.90
N SER A 44 11.83 3.31 -9.95
CA SER A 44 12.57 4.08 -8.93
C SER A 44 13.25 3.21 -7.86
N GLY A 45 13.16 1.88 -7.96
CA GLY A 45 13.82 0.94 -7.04
C GLY A 45 13.06 0.64 -5.74
N LYS A 46 11.74 0.91 -5.68
CA LYS A 46 10.90 0.65 -4.49
C LYS A 46 11.06 -0.78 -3.97
N THR A 47 10.87 -1.78 -4.84
CA THR A 47 10.99 -3.20 -4.50
C THR A 47 12.37 -3.52 -3.95
N THR A 48 13.43 -3.02 -4.59
CA THR A 48 14.81 -3.24 -4.15
C THR A 48 15.08 -2.66 -2.76
N ILE A 49 14.54 -1.47 -2.46
CA ILE A 49 14.67 -0.86 -1.13
C ILE A 49 13.90 -1.70 -0.09
N LEU A 50 12.70 -2.15 -0.41
CA LEU A 50 11.88 -2.99 0.48
C LEU A 50 12.54 -4.34 0.77
N GLU A 51 13.07 -5.03 -0.25
CA GLU A 51 13.85 -6.27 -0.10
C GLU A 51 15.00 -6.05 0.91
N LYS A 52 15.78 -4.98 0.74
CA LYS A 52 16.93 -4.67 1.61
C LYS A 52 16.52 -4.28 3.04
N LEU A 53 15.41 -3.56 3.19
CA LEU A 53 14.86 -3.22 4.51
C LEU A 53 14.40 -4.48 5.24
N VAL A 54 13.64 -5.33 4.57
CA VAL A 54 13.17 -6.61 5.11
C VAL A 54 14.34 -7.49 5.54
N GLU A 55 15.35 -7.68 4.68
CA GLU A 55 16.54 -8.47 5.01
C GLU A 55 17.22 -8.02 6.30
N ARG A 56 17.31 -6.70 6.52
CA ARG A 56 18.00 -6.11 7.67
C ARG A 56 17.16 -6.15 8.95
N LEU A 57 15.84 -6.07 8.83
CA LEU A 57 14.94 -5.81 9.95
C LEU A 57 14.10 -7.02 10.39
N LYS A 58 13.94 -8.05 9.54
CA LYS A 58 13.07 -9.21 9.84
C LYS A 58 13.42 -9.99 11.11
N ASN A 59 14.66 -9.90 11.58
CA ASN A 59 15.10 -10.56 12.82
C ASN A 59 14.81 -9.72 14.08
N GLN A 60 14.43 -8.45 13.92
CA GLN A 60 14.12 -7.53 15.01
C GLN A 60 12.62 -7.21 15.07
N TYR A 61 11.95 -7.22 13.92
CA TYR A 61 10.54 -6.87 13.81
C TYR A 61 9.77 -7.95 13.05
N ARG A 62 8.49 -8.13 13.41
CA ARG A 62 7.53 -8.88 12.60
C ARG A 62 7.07 -7.96 11.47
N ILE A 63 7.38 -8.33 10.24
CA ILE A 63 7.11 -7.50 9.05
C ILE A 63 6.09 -8.20 8.16
N ALA A 64 5.11 -7.42 7.71
CA ALA A 64 4.21 -7.78 6.63
C ALA A 64 4.31 -6.70 5.53
N VAL A 65 4.18 -7.09 4.27
CA VAL A 65 4.22 -6.15 3.14
C VAL A 65 2.96 -6.28 2.32
N LEU A 66 2.31 -5.14 2.07
CA LEU A 66 1.20 -5.00 1.13
C LEU A 66 1.77 -4.47 -0.19
N ALA A 67 1.73 -5.27 -1.25
CA ALA A 67 2.21 -4.90 -2.57
C ALA A 67 1.03 -4.50 -3.46
N GLY A 68 0.92 -3.21 -3.78
CA GLY A 68 -0.06 -2.72 -4.75
C GLY A 68 0.50 -2.79 -6.16
N ASP A 69 -0.05 -3.66 -7.00
CA ASP A 69 0.25 -3.73 -8.43
C ASP A 69 -1.05 -4.00 -9.20
N LEU A 70 -1.09 -3.66 -10.49
CA LEU A 70 -2.31 -3.78 -11.30
C LEU A 70 -2.79 -5.23 -11.37
N THR A 71 -1.88 -6.16 -11.67
CA THR A 71 -2.24 -7.57 -11.94
C THR A 71 -1.18 -8.61 -11.58
N THR A 72 0.07 -8.20 -11.28
CA THR A 72 1.16 -9.16 -11.07
C THR A 72 1.45 -9.35 -9.59
N THR A 73 1.99 -10.51 -9.23
CA THR A 73 2.48 -10.80 -7.87
C THR A 73 3.98 -10.59 -7.74
N ILE A 74 4.64 -10.03 -8.77
CA ILE A 74 6.11 -10.02 -8.89
C ILE A 74 6.76 -9.37 -7.66
N ASP A 75 6.26 -8.20 -7.24
CA ASP A 75 6.81 -7.50 -6.08
C ASP A 75 6.53 -8.24 -4.76
N ALA A 76 5.32 -8.79 -4.59
CA ALA A 76 4.96 -9.57 -3.41
C ALA A 76 5.80 -10.85 -3.27
N ASP A 77 6.02 -11.57 -4.37
CA ASP A 77 6.79 -12.81 -4.41
C ASP A 77 8.27 -12.55 -4.15
N ARG A 78 8.82 -11.51 -4.79
CA ARG A 78 10.21 -11.10 -4.59
C ARG A 78 10.51 -10.76 -3.14
N ILE A 79 9.65 -9.94 -2.51
CA ILE A 79 9.82 -9.57 -1.12
C ILE A 79 9.57 -10.77 -0.19
N GLY A 80 8.56 -11.59 -0.50
CA GLY A 80 8.20 -12.79 0.26
C GLY A 80 9.30 -13.85 0.27
N ALA A 81 10.12 -13.93 -0.78
CA ALA A 81 11.29 -14.81 -0.83
C ALA A 81 12.32 -14.51 0.28
N HIS A 82 12.29 -13.32 0.88
CA HIS A 82 13.12 -12.98 2.04
C HIS A 82 12.55 -13.49 3.39
N GLY A 83 11.43 -14.21 3.39
CA GLY A 83 10.87 -14.89 4.55
C GLY A 83 9.92 -14.03 5.40
N VAL A 84 9.29 -13.03 4.80
CA VAL A 84 8.23 -12.21 5.44
C VAL A 84 6.87 -12.49 4.81
N GLN A 85 5.81 -12.16 5.52
CA GLN A 85 4.45 -12.25 4.97
C GLN A 85 4.26 -11.14 3.93
N THR A 86 3.78 -11.51 2.75
CA THR A 86 3.45 -10.57 1.69
C THR A 86 2.03 -10.81 1.19
N PHE A 87 1.34 -9.73 0.88
CA PHE A 87 -0.02 -9.74 0.36
C PHE A 87 -0.06 -8.89 -0.90
N GLN A 88 -0.48 -9.51 -2.01
CA GLN A 88 -0.74 -8.79 -3.23
C GLN A 88 -2.11 -8.10 -3.14
N ILE A 89 -2.14 -6.80 -3.42
CA ILE A 89 -3.36 -6.02 -3.58
C ILE A 89 -3.48 -5.65 -5.05
N ASN A 90 -4.41 -6.30 -5.75
CA ASN A 90 -4.69 -6.00 -7.14
C ASN A 90 -5.54 -4.73 -7.24
N THR A 91 -4.94 -3.65 -7.75
CA THR A 91 -5.63 -2.37 -7.95
C THR A 91 -6.53 -2.38 -9.20
N GLY A 92 -6.45 -3.44 -10.01
CA GLY A 92 -7.28 -3.62 -11.20
C GLY A 92 -6.92 -2.63 -12.30
N LYS A 93 -7.72 -1.57 -12.46
CA LYS A 93 -7.47 -0.49 -13.44
C LYS A 93 -6.83 0.75 -12.81
N GLU A 94 -6.82 0.84 -11.49
CA GLU A 94 -6.24 1.97 -10.78
C GLU A 94 -4.73 1.81 -10.67
N CYS A 95 -3.99 2.92 -10.84
CA CYS A 95 -2.53 2.93 -10.73
C CYS A 95 -2.02 3.30 -9.32
N HIS A 96 -2.92 3.42 -8.35
CA HIS A 96 -2.62 3.81 -6.98
C HIS A 96 -3.37 2.93 -5.98
N LEU A 97 -2.86 2.87 -4.75
CA LEU A 97 -3.57 2.32 -3.60
C LEU A 97 -4.37 3.46 -2.95
N ASP A 98 -5.59 3.15 -2.52
CA ASP A 98 -6.40 4.02 -1.68
C ASP A 98 -6.66 3.38 -0.32
N ALA A 99 -7.15 4.16 0.63
CA ALA A 99 -7.45 3.68 1.98
C ALA A 99 -8.54 2.60 1.98
N HIS A 100 -9.42 2.60 0.98
CA HIS A 100 -10.45 1.58 0.85
C HIS A 100 -9.86 0.21 0.53
N LEU A 101 -8.89 0.12 -0.38
CA LEU A 101 -8.18 -1.12 -0.67
C LEU A 101 -7.39 -1.61 0.54
N ILE A 102 -6.76 -0.69 1.28
CA ILE A 102 -6.01 -1.04 2.50
C ILE A 102 -6.93 -1.55 3.60
N SER A 103 -8.10 -0.94 3.81
CA SER A 103 -9.02 -1.35 4.88
C SER A 103 -9.53 -2.79 4.73
N HIS A 104 -9.56 -3.33 3.50
CA HIS A 104 -9.94 -4.72 3.24
C HIS A 104 -8.79 -5.71 3.50
N ALA A 105 -7.55 -5.22 3.64
CA ALA A 105 -6.36 -6.03 3.79
C ALA A 105 -5.86 -6.15 5.25
N ILE A 106 -6.42 -5.40 6.20
CA ILE A 106 -5.92 -5.27 7.59
C ILE A 106 -6.93 -5.66 8.68
#